data_AF-A0A7W0RNL9-F1
#
_entry.id   AF-A0A7W0RNL9-F1
#
_cell.length_a   1.000
_cell.length_b   1.000
_cell.length_c   1.000
_cell.angle_alpha   90.00
_cell.angle_beta   90.00
_cell.angle_gamma   90.00
#
_symmetry.space_group_name_H-M   'P 1'
#
loop_
_entity.id
_entity.type
_entity.pdbx_description
1 polymer ?
#
loop_
_entity_poly.entity_id
_entity_poly.type
_entity_poly.pdbx_seq_one_letter_code
_entity_poly.pdbx_strand_id
1 'polypeptide(L)'
;MSDATLELESLLREKDDLIDALTERLEMTAEQLDRMQRTTGDRGHWLAGGMPAELVEQQQTLCEDLGRVVQQWEETQPGITLSRIEMQLQELRDLVVQSPAGSVPRGEASRRHLDATHEHGEDEAAEVSGWEALKAGLLAQGSDGHSAEAHEDPAAYVPPAAGPDPFDGVPLDVPAAVDLDEATRDELQYAVLARDEFIAELLRRLRSVEGRTRPSDGWKALESVPEELRERIESLERRLEQAARLSEVELSIERAKLGREASRLKQLEESTQKAAAKVGLAMADVERAEAEDEEPETQADGRWLRMLGRKRDR
;
A
#
# COMPACT_ATOMS: atom_id res chain seq x y z
N MET A 1 1.93 32.51 35.19
CA MET A 1 2.41 32.66 33.79
C MET A 1 3.87 32.23 33.63
N SER A 2 4.65 32.06 34.71
CA SER A 2 6.06 31.62 34.70
C SER A 2 6.26 30.10 34.66
N ASP A 3 5.34 29.33 35.23
CA ASP A 3 5.58 27.89 35.45
C ASP A 3 5.42 27.08 34.16
N ALA A 4 4.42 27.43 33.34
CA ALA A 4 4.23 26.81 32.02
C ALA A 4 5.39 27.09 31.04
N THR A 5 6.05 28.25 31.15
CA THR A 5 7.24 28.55 30.33
C THR A 5 8.46 27.76 30.78
N LEU A 6 8.61 27.52 32.09
CA LEU A 6 9.71 26.69 32.62
C LEU A 6 9.54 25.22 32.26
N GLU A 7 8.31 24.70 32.26
CA GLU A 7 7.99 23.33 31.81
C GLU A 7 8.23 23.15 30.30
N LEU A 8 7.90 24.16 29.49
CA LEU A 8 8.20 24.13 28.05
C LEU A 8 9.72 24.18 27.79
N GLU A 9 10.47 24.95 28.56
CA GLU A 9 11.93 24.99 28.46
C GLU A 9 12.58 23.66 28.88
N SER A 10 12.06 22.96 29.90
CA SER A 10 12.59 21.65 30.27
C SER A 10 12.30 20.60 29.21
N LEU A 11 11.08 20.59 28.66
CA LEU A 11 10.70 19.67 27.57
C LEU A 11 11.49 19.92 26.28
N LEU A 12 11.84 21.19 25.99
CA LEU A 12 12.71 21.50 24.86
C LEU A 12 14.12 20.95 25.07
N ARG A 13 14.69 21.11 26.27
CA ARG A 13 16.02 20.54 26.59
C ARG A 13 16.03 19.02 26.50
N GLU A 14 15.00 18.35 27.03
CA GLU A 14 14.89 16.89 26.92
C GLU A 14 14.78 16.42 25.46
N LYS A 15 14.11 17.19 24.61
CA LYS A 15 14.04 16.91 23.16
C LYS A 15 15.38 17.13 22.48
N ASP A 16 16.09 18.21 22.81
CA ASP A 16 17.40 18.50 22.25
C ASP A 16 18.42 17.41 22.65
N ASP A 17 18.42 16.99 23.92
CA ASP A 17 19.26 15.88 24.40
C ASP A 17 18.95 14.56 23.67
N LEU A 18 17.68 14.29 23.38
CA LEU A 18 17.26 13.10 22.65
C LEU A 18 17.65 13.17 21.17
N ILE A 19 17.54 14.36 20.55
CA ILE A 19 17.99 14.59 19.17
C ILE A 19 19.50 14.36 19.08
N ASP A 20 20.29 14.88 20.02
CA ASP A 20 21.74 14.68 20.05
C ASP A 20 22.09 13.19 20.17
N ALA A 21 21.45 12.46 21.09
CA ALA A 21 21.65 11.03 21.26
C ALA A 21 21.26 10.20 20.01
N LEU A 22 20.16 10.57 19.34
CA LEU A 22 19.76 9.93 18.10
C LEU A 22 20.72 10.25 16.95
N THR A 23 21.25 11.48 16.90
CA THR A 23 22.20 11.91 15.89
C THR A 23 23.53 11.16 16.05
N GLU A 24 24.05 11.04 17.27
CA GLU A 24 25.25 10.24 17.57
C GLU A 24 25.05 8.77 17.17
N ARG A 25 23.88 8.19 17.47
CA ARG A 25 23.57 6.82 17.06
C ARG A 25 23.52 6.68 15.53
N LEU A 26 22.96 7.66 14.82
CA LEU A 26 22.92 7.65 13.36
C LEU A 26 24.33 7.75 12.78
N GLU A 27 25.18 8.62 13.31
CA GLU A 27 26.59 8.72 12.91
C GLU A 27 27.34 7.41 13.13
N MET A 28 27.17 6.76 14.29
CA MET A 28 27.76 5.44 14.54
C MET A 28 27.29 4.39 13.53
N THR A 29 26.00 4.36 13.21
CA THR A 29 25.46 3.41 12.22
C THR A 29 25.93 3.72 10.79
N ALA A 30 26.06 5.00 10.44
CA ALA A 30 26.57 5.43 9.15
C ALA A 30 28.06 5.07 9.00
N GLU A 31 28.87 5.25 10.05
CA GLU A 31 30.25 4.80 10.09
C GLU A 31 30.38 3.28 10.00
N GLN A 32 29.52 2.52 10.69
CA GLN A 32 29.50 1.06 10.58
C GLN A 32 29.19 0.62 9.14
N LEU A 33 28.25 1.28 8.49
CA LEU A 33 27.86 1.01 7.12
C LEU A 33 28.96 1.43 6.13
N ASP A 34 29.64 2.56 6.33
CA ASP A 34 30.80 2.96 5.53
C ASP A 34 31.96 1.97 5.71
N ARG A 35 32.24 1.51 6.94
CA ARG A 35 33.23 0.46 7.20
C ARG A 35 32.87 -0.84 6.49
N MET A 36 31.60 -1.26 6.54
CA MET A 36 31.11 -2.43 5.82
C MET A 36 31.23 -2.27 4.30
N GLN A 37 30.87 -1.10 3.75
CA GLN A 37 30.96 -0.84 2.33
C GLN A 37 32.42 -0.77 1.84
N ARG A 38 33.32 -0.17 2.61
CA ARG A 38 34.77 -0.15 2.32
C ARG A 38 35.39 -1.54 2.41
N THR A 39 35.04 -2.31 3.43
CA THR A 39 35.48 -3.72 3.56
C THR A 39 34.80 -4.67 2.58
N THR A 40 33.71 -4.25 1.92
CA THR A 40 33.03 -4.98 0.83
C THR A 40 33.56 -4.56 -0.54
N GLY A 41 33.95 -3.30 -0.72
CA GLY A 41 34.54 -2.79 -1.97
C GLY A 41 35.93 -3.34 -2.26
N ASP A 42 36.70 -3.70 -1.24
CA ASP A 42 38.07 -4.27 -1.40
C ASP A 42 38.06 -5.79 -1.68
N ARG A 43 36.88 -6.38 -1.91
CA ARG A 43 36.66 -7.83 -2.12
C ARG A 43 36.62 -8.24 -3.59
N GLY A 44 37.41 -7.59 -4.45
CA GLY A 44 37.61 -8.01 -5.83
C GLY A 44 38.30 -9.37 -6.02
N HIS A 45 38.54 -10.15 -4.96
CA HIS A 45 39.37 -11.36 -5.00
C HIS A 45 38.77 -12.62 -4.32
N TRP A 46 37.45 -12.69 -4.09
CA TRP A 46 36.82 -13.89 -3.48
C TRP A 46 36.39 -14.91 -4.54
N LEU A 47 37.37 -15.45 -5.25
CA LEU A 47 37.23 -16.70 -6.01
C LEU A 47 37.60 -17.87 -5.08
N ALA A 48 36.73 -18.22 -4.11
CA ALA A 48 36.61 -19.57 -3.50
C ALA A 48 35.74 -19.57 -2.22
N GLY A 49 34.42 -19.63 -2.40
CA GLY A 49 33.58 -20.64 -1.71
C GLY A 49 33.58 -20.76 -0.18
N GLY A 50 33.60 -19.67 0.58
CA GLY A 50 33.31 -19.72 2.02
C GLY A 50 32.51 -18.51 2.47
N MET A 51 31.29 -18.73 2.96
CA MET A 51 30.56 -17.69 3.70
C MET A 51 31.33 -17.41 5.00
N PRO A 52 31.55 -16.14 5.39
CA PRO A 52 32.25 -15.81 6.61
C PRO A 52 31.52 -16.42 7.81
N ALA A 53 32.26 -17.10 8.70
CA ALA A 53 31.69 -17.81 9.85
C ALA A 53 30.84 -16.90 10.73
N GLU A 54 31.22 -15.62 10.86
CA GLU A 54 30.45 -14.60 11.58
C GLU A 54 29.05 -14.38 10.99
N LEU A 55 28.90 -14.46 9.66
CA LEU A 55 27.61 -14.28 9.01
C LEU A 55 26.73 -15.53 9.13
N VAL A 56 27.36 -16.71 9.21
CA VAL A 56 26.68 -17.97 9.52
C VAL A 56 26.20 -17.97 10.97
N GLU A 57 27.01 -17.49 11.92
CA GLU A 57 26.63 -17.33 13.33
C GLU A 57 25.49 -16.31 13.49
N GLN A 58 25.60 -15.15 12.85
CA GLN A 58 24.51 -14.15 12.83
C GLN A 58 23.22 -14.71 12.23
N GLN A 59 23.32 -15.48 11.16
CA GLN A 59 22.17 -16.14 10.55
C GLN A 59 21.58 -17.19 11.49
N GLN A 60 22.39 -17.94 12.25
CA GLN A 60 21.91 -18.89 13.26
C GLN A 60 21.18 -18.18 14.39
N THR A 61 21.75 -17.10 14.93
CA THR A 61 21.11 -16.30 16.00
C THR A 61 19.78 -15.71 15.53
N LEU A 62 19.73 -15.18 14.30
CA LEU A 62 18.48 -14.68 13.72
C LEU A 62 17.42 -15.79 13.58
N CYS A 63 17.82 -17.00 13.15
CA CYS A 63 16.89 -18.13 13.08
C CYS A 63 16.37 -18.53 14.46
N GLU A 64 17.22 -18.51 15.49
CA GLU A 64 16.84 -18.80 16.87
C GLU A 64 15.87 -17.75 17.43
N ASP A 65 16.15 -16.47 17.19
CA ASP A 65 15.30 -15.37 17.65
C ASP A 65 13.94 -15.37 16.93
N LEU A 66 13.92 -15.64 15.61
CA LEU A 66 12.68 -15.86 14.87
C LEU A 66 11.90 -17.05 15.44
N GLY A 67 12.58 -18.14 15.79
CA GLY A 67 11.96 -19.29 16.46
C GLY A 67 11.31 -18.92 17.78
N ARG A 68 11.97 -18.11 18.62
CA ARG A 68 11.41 -17.63 19.89
C ARG A 68 10.20 -16.72 19.69
N VAL A 69 10.24 -15.82 18.71
CA VAL A 69 9.11 -14.93 18.41
C VAL A 69 7.91 -15.72 17.90
N VAL A 70 8.12 -16.72 17.05
CA VAL A 70 7.04 -17.60 16.57
C VAL A 70 6.45 -18.40 17.73
N GLN A 71 7.29 -18.96 18.60
CA GLN A 71 6.82 -19.70 19.77
C GLN A 71 6.04 -18.79 20.74
N GLN A 72 6.53 -17.58 20.99
CA GLN A 72 5.81 -16.58 21.79
C GLN A 72 4.47 -16.22 21.16
N TRP A 73 4.42 -16.07 19.83
CA TRP A 73 3.18 -15.79 19.10
C TRP A 73 2.18 -16.95 19.19
N GLU A 74 2.66 -18.18 19.06
CA GLU A 74 1.86 -19.40 19.26
C GLU A 74 1.35 -19.51 20.71
N GLU A 75 2.16 -19.18 21.71
CA GLU A 75 1.78 -19.16 23.12
C GLU A 75 0.74 -18.08 23.44
N THR A 76 0.82 -16.91 22.79
CA THR A 76 -0.17 -15.84 22.97
C THR A 76 -1.54 -16.19 22.40
N GLN A 77 -1.64 -17.25 21.58
CA GLN A 77 -2.88 -17.74 20.96
C GLN A 77 -3.83 -16.61 20.54
N PRO A 78 -3.40 -15.71 19.65
CA PRO A 78 -4.15 -14.50 19.31
C PRO A 78 -5.52 -14.80 18.70
N GLY A 79 -5.71 -15.98 18.10
CA GLY A 79 -7.03 -16.44 17.65
C GLY A 79 -8.03 -16.61 18.80
N ILE A 80 -7.58 -17.06 19.97
CA ILE A 80 -8.47 -17.19 21.14
C ILE A 80 -8.81 -15.81 21.70
N THR A 81 -7.83 -14.90 21.78
CA THR A 81 -8.09 -13.54 22.28
C THR A 81 -9.00 -12.77 21.33
N LEU A 82 -8.85 -12.93 20.02
CA LEU A 82 -9.74 -12.36 19.01
C LEU A 82 -11.15 -12.96 19.09
N SER A 83 -11.29 -14.29 19.17
CA SER A 83 -12.61 -14.92 19.31
C SER A 83 -13.35 -14.46 20.58
N ARG A 84 -12.62 -14.21 21.67
CA ARG A 84 -13.17 -13.61 22.90
C ARG A 84 -13.64 -12.17 22.69
N ILE A 85 -12.86 -11.35 21.98
CA ILE A 85 -13.23 -9.97 21.66
C ILE A 85 -14.46 -9.95 20.74
N GLU A 86 -14.52 -10.84 19.75
CA GLU A 86 -15.68 -10.99 18.86
C GLU A 86 -16.94 -11.38 19.63
N MET A 87 -16.84 -12.32 20.57
CA MET A 87 -17.96 -12.69 21.46
C MET A 87 -18.42 -11.50 22.31
N GLN A 88 -17.48 -10.73 22.89
CA GLN A 88 -17.82 -9.54 23.67
C GLN A 88 -18.47 -8.44 22.81
N LEU A 89 -18.02 -8.25 21.57
CA LEU A 89 -18.65 -7.33 20.63
C LEU A 89 -20.06 -7.77 20.26
N GLN A 90 -20.27 -9.08 20.10
CA GLN A 90 -21.59 -9.64 19.83
C GLN A 90 -22.52 -9.48 21.04
N GLU A 91 -22.04 -9.70 22.26
CA GLU A 91 -22.78 -9.43 23.50
C GLU A 91 -23.13 -7.94 23.63
N LEU A 92 -22.21 -7.02 23.32
CA LEU A 92 -22.47 -5.58 23.33
C LEU A 92 -23.50 -5.20 22.26
N ARG A 93 -23.41 -5.79 21.06
CA ARG A 93 -24.39 -5.58 20.00
C ARG A 93 -25.76 -6.06 20.44
N ASP A 94 -25.84 -7.24 21.04
CA ASP A 94 -27.09 -7.81 21.52
C ASP A 94 -27.65 -7.02 22.71
N LEU A 95 -26.81 -6.46 23.59
CA LEU A 95 -27.24 -5.51 24.62
C LEU A 95 -27.77 -4.20 24.03
N VAL A 96 -27.18 -3.68 22.96
CA VAL A 96 -27.68 -2.48 22.28
C VAL A 96 -29.00 -2.75 21.55
N VAL A 97 -29.15 -3.93 20.95
CA VAL A 97 -30.37 -4.34 20.24
C VAL A 97 -31.50 -4.73 21.21
N GLN A 98 -31.17 -5.40 22.32
CA GLN A 98 -32.11 -5.81 23.37
C GLN A 98 -32.36 -4.70 24.39
N SER A 99 -31.58 -3.62 24.38
CA SER A 99 -31.88 -2.41 25.13
C SER A 99 -33.01 -1.69 24.40
N PRO A 100 -34.27 -1.80 24.87
CA PRO A 100 -35.36 -1.06 24.24
C PRO A 100 -35.01 0.43 24.34
N ALA A 101 -35.06 1.12 23.20
CA ALA A 101 -34.98 2.57 23.14
C ALA A 101 -36.07 3.17 24.05
N GLY A 102 -35.72 3.45 25.32
CA GLY A 102 -36.72 3.88 26.29
C GLY A 102 -36.27 4.04 27.75
N SER A 103 -35.19 3.43 28.23
CA SER A 103 -34.74 3.64 29.62
C SER A 103 -33.54 4.57 29.73
N VAL A 104 -33.79 5.86 29.54
CA VAL A 104 -32.96 6.90 30.16
C VAL A 104 -33.31 6.90 31.65
N PRO A 105 -32.37 6.76 32.61
CA PRO A 105 -32.62 7.12 33.99
C PRO A 105 -32.71 8.64 34.07
N ARG A 106 -33.88 9.19 33.74
CA ARG A 106 -34.25 10.59 33.99
C ARG A 106 -34.75 10.65 35.43
N GLY A 107 -34.09 11.50 36.22
CA GLY A 107 -34.17 11.52 37.68
C GLY A 107 -35.56 11.52 38.30
N GLU A 108 -35.62 10.89 39.47
CA GLU A 108 -36.69 11.03 40.46
C GLU A 108 -36.84 12.50 40.89
N ALA A 109 -37.68 13.24 40.18
CA ALA A 109 -38.49 14.29 40.79
C ALA A 109 -39.88 13.72 41.00
N SER A 110 -40.15 13.38 42.26
CA SER A 110 -41.47 13.05 42.78
C SER A 110 -42.51 14.10 42.40
N ARG A 111 -43.52 13.72 41.62
CA ARG A 111 -44.88 14.29 41.71
C ARG A 111 -45.90 13.40 41.01
N ARG A 112 -46.75 12.80 41.85
CA ARG A 112 -48.01 12.12 41.53
C ARG A 112 -49.02 13.12 40.98
N HIS A 113 -49.76 12.79 39.91
CA HIS A 113 -51.23 12.74 39.94
C HIS A 113 -51.80 12.16 38.64
N LEU A 114 -52.78 11.28 38.81
CA LEU A 114 -53.60 10.55 37.83
C LEU A 114 -54.33 11.46 36.83
N ASP A 115 -54.59 11.03 35.59
CA ASP A 115 -55.85 10.32 35.22
C ASP A 115 -56.06 10.19 33.68
N ALA A 116 -56.61 9.03 33.31
CA ALA A 116 -57.51 8.67 32.18
C ALA A 116 -57.30 9.07 30.70
N THR A 117 -57.31 8.00 29.88
CA THR A 117 -58.11 7.74 28.63
C THR A 117 -57.74 8.36 27.27
N HIS A 118 -57.33 7.49 26.33
CA HIS A 118 -57.94 7.21 24.98
C HIS A 118 -56.95 6.30 24.19
N GLU A 119 -57.25 5.03 23.95
CA GLU A 119 -58.00 4.45 22.81
C GLU A 119 -57.41 4.69 21.41
N HIS A 120 -56.88 3.59 20.86
CA HIS A 120 -57.07 3.05 19.51
C HIS A 120 -56.60 3.85 18.29
N GLY A 121 -55.78 3.16 17.48
CA GLY A 121 -55.93 3.17 16.04
C GLY A 121 -54.62 3.40 15.31
N GLU A 122 -54.11 2.31 14.73
CA GLU A 122 -53.42 2.27 13.43
C GLU A 122 -52.15 3.12 13.30
N ASP A 123 -50.98 2.47 13.18
CA ASP A 123 -49.92 2.87 12.25
C ASP A 123 -48.68 1.93 12.32
N GLU A 124 -48.85 0.67 11.91
CA GLU A 124 -47.72 -0.24 11.63
C GLU A 124 -46.94 0.13 10.34
N ALA A 125 -47.31 1.23 9.67
CA ALA A 125 -46.55 1.82 8.58
C ALA A 125 -45.72 3.05 9.01
N ALA A 126 -45.89 3.54 10.25
CA ALA A 126 -45.24 4.78 10.71
C ALA A 126 -43.86 4.59 11.36
N GLU A 127 -43.42 3.37 11.72
CA GLU A 127 -42.09 3.21 12.33
C GLU A 127 -40.94 3.23 11.30
N VAL A 128 -41.18 2.72 10.10
CA VAL A 128 -40.25 2.91 8.96
C VAL A 128 -40.31 4.36 8.46
N SER A 129 -41.52 4.95 8.45
CA SER A 129 -41.70 6.38 8.14
C SER A 129 -41.15 7.31 9.22
N GLY A 130 -41.01 6.87 10.47
CA GLY A 130 -40.52 7.69 11.58
C GLY A 130 -39.01 7.89 11.51
N TRP A 131 -38.28 6.84 11.12
CA TRP A 131 -36.86 6.94 10.79
C TRP A 131 -36.63 7.69 9.48
N GLU A 132 -37.47 7.46 8.47
CA GLU A 132 -37.39 8.19 7.20
C GLU A 132 -37.80 9.66 7.34
N ALA A 133 -38.74 9.99 8.23
CA ALA A 133 -39.13 11.35 8.58
C ALA A 133 -38.10 12.05 9.47
N LEU A 134 -37.40 11.33 10.35
CA LEU A 134 -36.24 11.88 11.08
C LEU A 134 -35.08 12.16 10.14
N LYS A 135 -34.85 11.29 9.14
CA LYS A 135 -33.82 11.46 8.12
C LYS A 135 -34.16 12.60 7.15
N ALA A 136 -35.42 12.67 6.73
CA ALA A 136 -35.95 13.78 5.95
C ALA A 136 -35.93 15.09 6.75
N GLY A 137 -36.21 15.04 8.06
CA GLY A 137 -36.11 16.18 8.96
C GLY A 137 -34.67 16.67 9.14
N LEU A 138 -33.69 15.76 9.25
CA LEU A 138 -32.27 16.10 9.37
C LEU A 138 -31.70 16.66 8.05
N LEU A 139 -32.17 16.15 6.91
CA LEU A 139 -31.79 16.64 5.58
C LEU A 139 -32.50 17.95 5.21
N ALA A 140 -33.77 18.11 5.58
CA ALA A 140 -34.55 19.34 5.37
C ALA A 140 -34.12 20.45 6.34
N GLN A 141 -33.66 20.13 7.55
CA GLN A 141 -33.09 21.11 8.47
C GLN A 141 -31.72 21.64 8.01
N GLY A 142 -31.10 21.00 7.00
CA GLY A 142 -29.95 21.54 6.27
C GLY A 142 -30.32 22.43 5.08
N SER A 143 -31.59 22.49 4.69
CA SER A 143 -32.06 23.28 3.54
C SER A 143 -33.45 23.85 3.83
N ASP A 144 -33.51 24.99 4.52
CA ASP A 144 -34.31 26.14 4.10
C ASP A 144 -34.32 27.26 5.16
N GLY A 145 -33.91 28.46 4.73
CA GLY A 145 -34.65 29.66 5.11
C GLY A 145 -34.07 30.59 6.17
N HIS A 146 -32.81 31.05 6.03
CA HIS A 146 -32.52 32.45 6.36
C HIS A 146 -32.78 33.29 5.11
N SER A 147 -33.99 33.84 5.00
CA SER A 147 -34.30 34.91 4.04
C SER A 147 -34.30 36.26 4.74
N ALA A 148 -33.38 37.10 4.27
CA ALA A 148 -33.47 38.56 4.18
C ALA A 148 -33.57 39.37 5.50
N GLU A 149 -32.41 39.65 6.08
CA GLU A 149 -32.10 41.02 6.50
C GLU A 149 -30.95 41.56 5.65
N ALA A 150 -31.16 42.74 5.09
CA ALA A 150 -30.26 43.42 4.19
C ALA A 150 -28.97 43.82 4.92
N HIS A 151 -27.90 43.08 4.67
CA HIS A 151 -26.54 43.51 4.93
C HIS A 151 -25.75 43.47 3.62
N GLU A 152 -25.11 44.59 3.31
CA GLU A 152 -24.30 44.83 2.12
C GLU A 152 -23.26 43.73 1.92
N ASP A 153 -23.23 43.20 0.68
CA ASP A 153 -22.31 42.19 0.14
C ASP A 153 -20.83 42.43 0.52
N PRO A 154 -20.17 41.49 1.21
CA PRO A 154 -18.77 41.19 0.98
C PRO A 154 -18.69 40.00 0.01
N ALA A 155 -18.58 40.32 -1.28
CA ALA A 155 -18.12 39.45 -2.36
C ALA A 155 -18.23 37.93 -2.11
N ALA A 156 -19.34 37.33 -2.54
CA ALA A 156 -19.45 35.89 -2.71
C ALA A 156 -18.21 35.40 -3.50
N TYR A 157 -17.36 34.62 -2.84
CA TYR A 157 -16.24 33.95 -3.45
C TYR A 157 -16.77 32.95 -4.48
N VAL A 158 -16.82 33.39 -5.75
CA VAL A 158 -16.93 32.49 -6.89
C VAL A 158 -15.57 31.81 -7.00
N PRO A 159 -15.44 30.50 -6.74
CA PRO A 159 -14.17 29.82 -6.94
C PRO A 159 -13.73 30.07 -8.39
N PRO A 160 -12.46 30.43 -8.65
CA PRO A 160 -11.99 30.62 -10.01
C PRO A 160 -12.29 29.32 -10.75
N ALA A 161 -13.05 29.42 -11.84
CA ALA A 161 -13.37 28.29 -12.68
C ALA A 161 -12.06 27.56 -12.99
N ALA A 162 -11.90 26.36 -12.45
CA ALA A 162 -10.83 25.46 -12.86
C ALA A 162 -10.93 25.40 -14.38
N GLY A 163 -9.85 25.73 -15.09
CA GLY A 163 -9.87 25.78 -16.55
C GLY A 163 -10.43 24.48 -17.14
N PRO A 164 -10.99 24.52 -18.35
CA PRO A 164 -11.60 23.34 -18.99
C PRO A 164 -10.65 22.14 -18.92
N ASP A 165 -11.17 20.93 -18.68
CA ASP A 165 -10.35 19.72 -18.75
C ASP A 165 -9.68 19.62 -20.12
N PRO A 166 -8.32 19.59 -20.21
CA PRO A 166 -7.67 19.32 -21.48
C PRO A 166 -8.13 17.98 -22.09
N PHE A 167 -8.79 17.12 -21.32
CA PHE A 167 -9.34 15.84 -21.74
C PHE A 167 -10.89 15.78 -21.73
N ASP A 168 -11.60 16.87 -21.41
CA ASP A 168 -13.06 16.90 -21.45
C ASP A 168 -13.54 16.66 -22.88
N GLY A 169 -14.31 15.59 -23.08
CA GLY A 169 -14.91 15.24 -24.37
C GLY A 169 -14.00 14.49 -25.35
N VAL A 170 -12.78 14.10 -24.96
CA VAL A 170 -11.93 13.22 -25.79
C VAL A 170 -12.22 11.76 -25.44
N PRO A 171 -12.97 11.00 -26.28
CA PRO A 171 -13.17 9.58 -26.03
C PRO A 171 -11.84 8.84 -26.00
N LEU A 172 -11.72 7.89 -25.08
CA LEU A 172 -10.56 7.00 -24.97
C LEU A 172 -10.82 5.76 -25.82
N ASP A 173 -9.91 5.45 -26.73
CA ASP A 173 -9.96 4.21 -27.49
C ASP A 173 -9.47 3.06 -26.62
N VAL A 174 -10.40 2.25 -26.13
CA VAL A 174 -10.10 1.07 -25.31
C VAL A 174 -9.48 -0.01 -26.19
N PRO A 175 -8.28 -0.53 -25.86
CA PRO A 175 -7.66 -1.62 -26.61
C PRO A 175 -8.59 -2.84 -26.67
N ALA A 176 -8.71 -3.43 -27.87
CA ALA A 176 -9.58 -4.59 -28.07
C ALA A 176 -9.15 -5.81 -27.25
N ALA A 177 -10.10 -6.68 -26.92
CA ALA A 177 -9.79 -7.98 -26.35
C ALA A 177 -9.08 -8.84 -27.40
N VAL A 178 -7.96 -9.45 -27.01
CA VAL A 178 -7.20 -10.36 -27.86
C VAL A 178 -7.47 -11.78 -27.40
N ASP A 179 -7.78 -12.66 -28.35
CA ASP A 179 -7.95 -14.08 -28.11
C ASP A 179 -6.57 -14.72 -27.92
N LEU A 180 -6.32 -15.25 -26.73
CA LEU A 180 -5.01 -15.79 -26.35
C LEU A 180 -4.70 -17.12 -27.06
N ASP A 181 -5.73 -17.83 -27.51
CA ASP A 181 -5.58 -19.17 -28.09
C ASP A 181 -5.28 -19.11 -29.60
N GLU A 182 -5.72 -18.05 -30.27
CA GLU A 182 -5.54 -17.87 -31.72
C GLU A 182 -4.48 -16.81 -32.09
N ALA A 183 -4.12 -15.93 -31.14
CA ALA A 183 -3.20 -14.83 -31.42
C ALA A 183 -1.76 -15.30 -31.64
N THR A 184 -1.14 -14.70 -32.65
CA THR A 184 0.29 -14.86 -32.90
C THR A 184 1.12 -14.12 -31.85
N ARG A 185 2.39 -14.51 -31.71
CA ARG A 185 3.32 -13.88 -30.76
C ARG A 185 3.42 -12.36 -30.97
N ASP A 186 3.43 -11.92 -32.21
CA ASP A 186 3.58 -10.50 -32.56
C ASP A 186 2.29 -9.72 -32.23
N GLU A 187 1.12 -10.33 -32.44
CA GLU A 187 -0.18 -9.75 -32.03
C GLU A 187 -0.29 -9.62 -30.51
N LEU A 188 0.18 -10.62 -29.75
CA LEU A 188 0.23 -10.55 -28.29
C LEU A 188 1.17 -9.45 -27.80
N GLN A 189 2.35 -9.30 -28.41
CA GLN A 189 3.29 -8.22 -28.08
C GLN A 189 2.69 -6.85 -28.37
N TYR A 190 2.08 -6.68 -29.54
CA TYR A 190 1.40 -5.45 -29.90
C TYR A 190 0.25 -5.12 -28.94
N ALA A 191 -0.54 -6.12 -28.54
CA ALA A 191 -1.63 -5.96 -27.60
C ALA A 191 -1.17 -5.50 -26.20
N VAL A 192 -0.03 -6.00 -25.73
CA VAL A 192 0.58 -5.55 -24.47
C VAL A 192 1.00 -4.09 -24.59
N LEU A 193 1.72 -3.71 -25.65
CA LEU A 193 2.16 -2.33 -25.86
C LEU A 193 0.98 -1.36 -25.96
N ALA A 194 -0.06 -1.72 -26.71
CA ALA A 194 -1.27 -0.90 -26.84
C ALA A 194 -2.00 -0.72 -25.49
N ARG A 195 -2.01 -1.75 -24.64
CA ARG A 195 -2.57 -1.66 -23.28
C ARG A 195 -1.71 -0.79 -22.36
N ASP A 196 -0.39 -0.90 -22.44
CA ASP A 196 0.52 -0.07 -21.64
C ASP A 196 0.39 1.41 -21.99
N GLU A 197 0.29 1.73 -23.28
CA GLU A 197 0.04 3.09 -23.77
C GLU A 197 -1.30 3.64 -23.26
N PHE A 198 -2.36 2.81 -23.32
CA PHE A 198 -3.67 3.17 -22.79
C PHE A 198 -3.66 3.41 -21.28
N ILE A 199 -2.97 2.56 -20.51
CA ILE A 199 -2.82 2.73 -19.06
C ILE A 199 -2.06 4.04 -18.76
N ALA A 200 -1.01 4.34 -19.52
CA ALA A 200 -0.28 5.60 -19.36
C ALA A 200 -1.16 6.83 -19.64
N GLU A 201 -2.03 6.77 -20.65
CA GLU A 201 -3.01 7.82 -20.94
C GLU A 201 -4.02 7.99 -19.81
N LEU A 202 -4.60 6.89 -19.31
CA LEU A 202 -5.53 6.90 -18.17
C LEU A 202 -4.89 7.52 -16.93
N LEU A 203 -3.66 7.14 -16.61
CA LEU A 203 -2.92 7.70 -15.48
C LEU A 203 -2.67 9.20 -15.65
N ARG A 204 -2.38 9.66 -16.88
CA ARG A 204 -2.21 11.10 -17.15
C ARG A 204 -3.50 11.87 -16.91
N ARG A 205 -4.63 11.34 -17.36
CA ARG A 205 -5.96 11.95 -17.15
C ARG A 205 -6.33 11.98 -15.67
N LEU A 206 -6.17 10.85 -14.96
CA LEU A 206 -6.45 10.78 -13.52
C LEU A 206 -5.63 11.80 -12.73
N ARG A 207 -4.32 11.90 -12.99
CA ARG A 207 -3.45 12.90 -12.34
C ARG A 207 -3.88 14.33 -12.64
N SER A 208 -4.39 14.61 -13.84
CA SER A 208 -4.88 15.93 -14.22
C SER A 208 -6.16 16.31 -13.47
N VAL A 209 -7.05 15.35 -13.25
CA VAL A 209 -8.28 15.53 -12.45
C VAL A 209 -7.94 15.68 -10.96
N GLU A 210 -7.08 14.81 -10.43
CA GLU A 210 -6.62 14.86 -9.05
C GLU A 210 -5.98 16.22 -8.71
N GLY A 211 -5.14 16.74 -9.62
CA GLY A 211 -4.50 18.05 -9.47
C GLY A 211 -5.49 19.22 -9.37
N ARG A 212 -6.69 19.08 -9.93
CA ARG A 212 -7.77 20.09 -9.86
C ARG A 212 -8.61 19.95 -8.61
N THR A 213 -8.81 18.71 -8.14
CA THR A 213 -9.53 18.45 -6.89
C THR A 213 -8.69 18.72 -5.65
N ARG A 214 -7.36 18.88 -5.79
CA ARG A 214 -6.53 19.42 -4.72
C ARG A 214 -7.01 20.83 -4.41
N PRO A 215 -7.35 21.14 -3.15
CA PRO A 215 -7.75 22.49 -2.78
C PRO A 215 -6.61 23.45 -3.12
N SER A 216 -6.82 24.27 -4.16
CA SER A 216 -5.87 25.28 -4.60
C SER A 216 -5.79 26.38 -3.54
N ASP A 217 -4.60 26.60 -2.95
CA ASP A 217 -4.07 27.80 -2.28
C ASP A 217 -4.99 28.63 -1.35
N GLY A 218 -6.19 28.14 -1.02
CA GLY A 218 -7.20 28.75 -0.16
C GLY A 218 -6.88 28.61 1.32
N TRP A 219 -5.60 28.48 1.69
CA TRP A 219 -5.15 28.43 3.08
C TRP A 219 -5.58 29.67 3.88
N LYS A 220 -5.76 30.81 3.19
CA LYS A 220 -6.29 32.04 3.79
C LYS A 220 -7.78 31.93 4.17
N ALA A 221 -8.55 31.08 3.49
CA ALA A 221 -9.94 30.79 3.88
C ALA A 221 -10.03 29.79 5.05
N LEU A 222 -8.93 29.08 5.34
CA LEU A 222 -8.83 28.17 6.50
C LEU A 222 -8.53 28.91 7.82
N GLU A 223 -8.08 30.17 7.79
CA GLU A 223 -7.82 30.97 9.00
C GLU A 223 -9.08 31.21 9.84
N SER A 224 -10.26 31.22 9.21
CA SER A 224 -11.56 31.39 9.89
C SER A 224 -12.27 30.08 10.23
N VAL A 225 -11.60 28.93 10.14
CA VAL A 225 -12.22 27.62 10.40
C VAL A 225 -12.42 27.40 11.92
N PRO A 226 -13.60 26.92 12.36
CA PRO A 226 -13.85 26.50 13.75
C PRO A 226 -12.78 25.54 14.30
N GLU A 227 -12.44 25.67 15.57
CA GLU A 227 -11.35 24.92 16.22
C GLU A 227 -11.57 23.40 16.16
N GLU A 228 -12.82 22.94 16.31
CA GLU A 228 -13.21 21.53 16.19
C GLU A 228 -12.88 20.94 14.80
N LEU A 229 -13.05 21.73 13.73
CA LEU A 229 -12.72 21.30 12.38
C LEU A 229 -11.20 21.27 12.17
N ARG A 230 -10.44 22.16 12.81
CA ARG A 230 -8.96 22.12 12.77
C ARG A 230 -8.44 20.86 13.44
N GLU A 231 -8.91 20.56 14.66
CA GLU A 231 -8.54 19.33 15.36
C GLU A 231 -8.90 18.09 14.53
N ARG A 232 -10.06 18.11 13.86
CA ARG A 232 -10.45 17.01 12.99
C ARG A 232 -9.53 16.88 11.79
N ILE A 233 -9.18 17.98 11.12
CA ILE A 233 -8.26 17.99 9.98
C ILE A 233 -6.88 17.49 10.41
N GLU A 234 -6.32 17.97 11.52
CA GLU A 234 -5.05 17.49 12.06
C GLU A 234 -5.10 16.00 12.40
N SER A 235 -6.22 15.52 12.94
CA SER A 235 -6.39 14.09 13.23
C SER A 235 -6.42 13.24 11.95
N LEU A 236 -7.04 13.76 10.88
CA LEU A 236 -7.09 13.11 9.58
C LEU A 236 -5.73 13.16 8.89
N GLU A 237 -5.02 14.27 8.97
CA GLU A 237 -3.66 14.43 8.48
C GLU A 237 -2.72 13.41 9.14
N ARG A 238 -2.71 13.32 10.48
CA ARG A 238 -1.91 12.31 11.19
C ARG A 238 -2.25 10.88 10.76
N ARG A 239 -3.53 10.58 10.53
CA ARG A 239 -3.97 9.25 10.04
C ARG A 239 -3.52 8.99 8.60
N LEU A 240 -3.59 9.99 7.73
CA LEU A 240 -3.14 9.89 6.34
C LEU A 240 -1.62 9.75 6.26
N GLU A 241 -0.87 10.49 7.07
CA GLU A 241 0.59 10.33 7.18
C GLU A 241 0.97 8.94 7.67
N GLN A 242 0.28 8.42 8.69
CA GLN A 242 0.49 7.06 9.17
C GLN A 242 0.17 6.02 8.10
N ALA A 243 -0.96 6.16 7.39
CA ALA A 243 -1.33 5.28 6.30
C ALA A 243 -0.32 5.35 5.15
N ALA A 244 0.17 6.54 4.80
CA ALA A 244 1.21 6.72 3.79
C ALA A 244 2.50 6.01 4.18
N ARG A 245 2.99 6.20 5.42
CA ARG A 245 4.17 5.51 5.94
C ARG A 245 4.02 3.98 5.90
N LEU A 246 2.85 3.45 6.29
CA LEU A 246 2.57 2.02 6.21
C LEU A 246 2.61 1.51 4.77
N SER A 247 1.96 2.24 3.84
CA SER A 247 1.96 1.86 2.41
C SER A 247 3.37 1.91 1.79
N GLU A 248 4.23 2.85 2.22
CA GLU A 248 5.63 2.90 1.77
C GLU A 248 6.42 1.69 2.27
N VAL A 249 6.20 1.29 3.53
CA VAL A 249 6.82 0.08 4.09
C VAL A 249 6.33 -1.16 3.34
N GLU A 250 5.03 -1.31 3.10
CA GLU A 250 4.47 -2.41 2.32
C GLU A 250 5.07 -2.45 0.91
N LEU A 251 5.12 -1.31 0.20
CA LEU A 251 5.76 -1.21 -1.11
C LEU A 251 7.24 -1.57 -1.06
N SER A 252 7.97 -1.21 -0.01
CA SER A 252 9.37 -1.58 0.15
C SER A 252 9.55 -3.09 0.34
N ILE A 253 8.63 -3.74 1.07
CA ILE A 253 8.61 -5.19 1.28
C ILE A 253 8.30 -5.89 -0.05
N GLU A 254 7.30 -5.43 -0.80
CA GLU A 254 6.95 -6.00 -2.10
C GLU A 254 8.09 -5.83 -3.12
N ARG A 255 8.74 -4.66 -3.17
CA ARG A 255 9.94 -4.46 -3.99
C ARG A 255 11.07 -5.41 -3.59
N ALA A 256 11.27 -5.64 -2.29
CA ALA A 256 12.29 -6.56 -1.81
C ALA A 256 11.96 -8.03 -2.16
N LYS A 257 10.69 -8.44 -2.05
CA LYS A 257 10.22 -9.77 -2.49
C LYS A 257 10.44 -9.96 -3.99
N LEU A 258 9.97 -9.02 -4.81
CA LEU A 258 10.19 -9.03 -6.26
C LEU A 258 11.68 -9.06 -6.61
N GLY A 259 12.53 -8.33 -5.89
CA GLY A 259 13.99 -8.37 -6.08
C GLY A 259 14.60 -9.75 -5.79
N ARG A 260 14.11 -10.45 -4.75
CA ARG A 260 14.54 -11.82 -4.42
C ARG A 260 14.05 -12.82 -5.46
N GLU A 261 12.79 -12.70 -5.89
CA GLU A 261 12.21 -13.55 -6.94
C GLU A 261 12.91 -13.36 -8.28
N ALA A 262 13.17 -12.12 -8.69
CA ALA A 262 13.94 -11.81 -9.90
C ALA A 262 15.38 -12.38 -9.82
N SER A 263 16.03 -12.27 -8.65
CA SER A 263 17.36 -12.87 -8.44
C SER A 263 17.32 -14.40 -8.52
N ARG A 264 16.26 -15.03 -7.99
CA ARG A 264 16.05 -16.48 -8.05
C ARG A 264 15.78 -16.95 -9.47
N LEU A 265 14.96 -16.23 -10.24
CA LEU A 265 14.70 -16.50 -11.65
C LEU A 265 15.98 -16.40 -12.46
N LYS A 266 16.78 -15.34 -12.27
CA LYS A 266 18.09 -15.19 -12.93
C LYS A 266 19.04 -16.35 -12.60
N GLN A 267 19.08 -16.81 -11.35
CA GLN A 267 19.89 -17.98 -10.97
C GLN A 267 19.38 -19.27 -11.65
N LEU A 268 18.07 -19.44 -11.76
CA LEU A 268 17.46 -20.57 -12.46
C LEU A 268 17.77 -20.50 -13.96
N GLU A 269 17.64 -19.35 -14.60
CA GLU A 269 18.04 -19.10 -16.00
C GLU A 269 19.52 -19.42 -16.23
N GLU A 270 20.42 -18.90 -15.40
CA GLU A 270 21.85 -19.22 -15.51
C GLU A 270 22.12 -20.72 -15.30
N SER A 271 21.43 -21.37 -14.37
CA SER A 271 21.59 -22.80 -14.10
C SER A 271 21.08 -23.67 -15.25
N THR A 272 19.94 -23.30 -15.84
CA THR A 272 19.34 -23.99 -16.98
C THR A 272 20.15 -23.74 -18.25
N GLN A 273 20.68 -22.53 -18.45
CA GLN A 273 21.61 -22.22 -19.54
C GLN A 273 22.91 -23.03 -19.41
N LYS A 274 23.49 -23.13 -18.20
CA LYS A 274 24.65 -23.99 -17.94
C LYS A 274 24.34 -25.48 -18.15
N ALA A 275 23.14 -25.93 -17.77
CA ALA A 275 22.71 -27.31 -18.01
C ALA A 275 22.50 -27.60 -19.50
N ALA A 276 21.85 -26.70 -20.24
CA ALA A 276 21.66 -26.79 -21.68
C ALA A 276 23.01 -26.80 -22.43
N ALA A 277 23.96 -25.96 -22.00
CA ALA A 277 25.32 -25.97 -22.52
C ALA A 277 26.04 -27.30 -22.27
N LYS A 278 25.90 -27.88 -21.06
CA LYS A 278 26.48 -29.19 -20.72
C LYS A 278 25.87 -30.36 -21.49
N VAL A 279 24.59 -30.28 -21.83
CA VAL A 279 23.88 -31.30 -22.62
C VAL A 279 24.16 -31.14 -24.13
N GLY A 280 24.90 -30.11 -24.54
CA GLY A 280 25.26 -29.87 -25.94
C GLY A 280 24.13 -29.26 -26.78
N LEU A 281 23.06 -28.79 -26.14
CA LEU A 281 21.95 -28.08 -26.80
C LEU A 281 22.29 -26.61 -27.12
N ALA A 282 23.30 -26.03 -26.46
CA ALA A 282 23.57 -24.58 -26.55
C ALA A 282 24.24 -24.10 -27.86
N MET A 283 24.50 -24.97 -28.83
CA MET A 283 24.99 -24.54 -30.17
C MET A 283 24.14 -25.13 -31.32
N ALA A 284 23.21 -26.06 -31.05
CA ALA A 284 22.45 -26.70 -32.11
C ALA A 284 21.31 -25.83 -32.66
N ASP A 285 20.69 -24.96 -31.85
CA ASP A 285 19.50 -24.20 -32.29
C ASP A 285 19.80 -22.80 -32.84
N VAL A 286 20.99 -22.23 -32.55
CA VAL A 286 21.42 -20.96 -33.18
C VAL A 286 22.19 -21.21 -34.47
N GLU A 287 23.02 -22.25 -34.54
CA GLU A 287 23.71 -22.60 -35.79
C GLU A 287 22.76 -23.26 -36.81
N ARG A 288 21.70 -23.97 -36.40
CA ARG A 288 20.78 -24.61 -37.37
C ARG A 288 19.81 -23.65 -38.04
N ALA A 289 19.56 -22.46 -37.48
CA ALA A 289 18.74 -21.43 -38.11
C ALA A 289 19.56 -20.54 -39.08
N GLU A 290 20.89 -20.51 -38.97
CA GLU A 290 21.79 -19.75 -39.86
C GLU A 290 22.59 -20.64 -40.83
N ALA A 291 22.64 -21.96 -40.62
CA ALA A 291 23.42 -22.90 -41.44
C ALA A 291 22.59 -23.74 -42.46
N GLU A 292 21.47 -23.23 -42.95
CA GLU A 292 20.79 -23.85 -44.10
C GLU A 292 21.34 -23.40 -45.47
N ASP A 293 22.34 -22.51 -45.53
CA ASP A 293 22.91 -22.03 -46.81
C ASP A 293 24.43 -22.20 -47.03
N GLU A 294 25.20 -22.78 -46.11
CA GLU A 294 26.63 -23.07 -46.38
C GLU A 294 27.03 -24.47 -45.92
N GLU A 295 27.42 -25.34 -46.87
CA GLU A 295 28.05 -26.63 -46.61
C GLU A 295 29.32 -26.47 -45.77
N PRO A 296 29.42 -27.02 -44.55
CA PRO A 296 30.69 -27.05 -43.85
C PRO A 296 31.45 -28.35 -44.18
N GLU A 297 32.60 -28.19 -44.85
CA GLU A 297 33.61 -29.23 -45.00
C GLU A 297 34.04 -29.78 -43.63
N THR A 298 33.62 -30.99 -43.31
CA THR A 298 33.96 -31.70 -42.08
C THR A 298 35.43 -32.16 -42.06
N GLN A 299 36.34 -31.39 -41.46
CA GLN A 299 37.71 -31.84 -41.13
C GLN A 299 37.94 -32.15 -39.64
N ALA A 300 37.01 -31.82 -38.73
CA ALA A 300 37.24 -31.95 -37.28
C ALA A 300 36.86 -33.34 -36.69
N ASP A 301 36.01 -34.11 -37.35
CA ASP A 301 35.45 -35.36 -36.78
C ASP A 301 36.44 -36.55 -36.70
N GLY A 302 37.58 -36.46 -37.38
CA GLY A 302 38.54 -37.58 -37.44
C GLY A 302 39.40 -37.78 -36.18
N ARG A 303 39.50 -36.79 -35.29
CA ARG A 303 40.53 -36.79 -34.23
C ARG A 303 40.12 -37.61 -33.00
N TRP A 304 38.84 -37.60 -32.63
CA TRP A 304 38.30 -38.39 -31.52
C TRP A 304 38.09 -39.85 -31.91
N LEU A 305 37.67 -40.11 -33.15
CA LEU A 305 37.56 -41.47 -33.71
C LEU A 305 38.91 -42.19 -33.76
N ARG A 306 40.00 -41.44 -33.98
CA ARG A 306 41.37 -41.99 -33.95
C ARG A 306 41.86 -42.30 -32.53
N MET A 307 41.35 -41.61 -31.50
CA MET A 307 41.62 -41.91 -30.08
C MET A 307 40.84 -43.15 -29.59
N LEU A 308 39.68 -43.44 -30.18
CA LEU A 308 38.85 -44.60 -29.84
C LEU A 308 39.20 -45.88 -30.64
N GLY A 309 40.31 -45.88 -31.39
CA GLY A 309 40.84 -47.08 -32.06
C GLY A 309 39.99 -47.62 -33.21
N ARG A 310 38.89 -46.96 -33.59
CA ARG A 310 38.10 -47.35 -34.76
C ARG A 310 38.76 -46.80 -36.02
N LYS A 311 39.61 -47.63 -36.65
CA LYS A 311 40.01 -47.43 -38.04
C LYS A 311 38.74 -47.49 -38.89
N ARG A 312 38.51 -46.41 -39.65
CA ARG A 312 37.48 -46.35 -40.68
C ARG A 312 37.94 -47.26 -41.82
N ASP A 313 37.41 -48.48 -41.86
CA ASP A 313 37.58 -49.36 -43.02
C ASP A 313 36.88 -48.70 -44.22
N ARG A 314 37.61 -48.70 -45.35
CA ARG A 314 37.15 -48.17 -46.64
C ARG A 314 36.17 -49.13 -47.30
#